data_AF-A0A2T3L2Q6-F1
#
_entry.id   AF-A0A2T3L2Q6-F1
#
_cell.length_a   1.000
_cell.length_b   1.000
_cell.length_c   1.000
_cell.angle_alpha   90.00
_cell.angle_beta   90.00
_cell.angle_gamma   90.00
#
_symmetry.space_group_name_H-M   'P 1'
#
loop_
_entity.id
_entity.type
_entity.pdbx_description
1 polymer ?
#
loop_
_entity_poly.entity_id
_entity_poly.type
_entity_poly.pdbx_seq_one_letter_code
_entity_poly.pdbx_strand_id
1 'polypeptide(L)'
;MYKSCMVAFILFFSSFSVHSVADDLTEFDYPLLLGDWYWFSTSDDGIESEGESYRAMNIKFKSSYNFVIRLLRVDGSVDEWTGKYDVDETNIVFSSEGQLEQNHNYMLTYNQFILDGARFTKLAPENLPGEWRSSKISGRDVAEGISELSISLRPDFLFSAEVSNNEGKKKEHRGIYYLEDDHIVLIYEGGQQDSQFLLGSDTLTLSNTQFGMEAVMQRE
;
A
#
# COMPACT_ATOMS: atom_id res chain seq x y z
N MET A 1 5.47 -15.81 67.09
CA MET A 1 4.37 -16.06 66.13
C MET A 1 4.53 -15.10 64.96
N TYR A 2 5.22 -15.54 63.90
CA TYR A 2 5.39 -14.75 62.68
C TYR A 2 4.14 -14.97 61.80
N LYS A 3 3.34 -13.93 61.59
CA LYS A 3 2.29 -13.96 60.56
C LYS A 3 2.90 -13.47 59.25
N SER A 4 3.19 -14.43 58.37
CA SER A 4 3.47 -14.20 56.95
C SER A 4 2.37 -13.34 56.33
N CYS A 5 2.74 -12.22 55.74
CA CYS A 5 1.89 -11.47 54.81
C CYS A 5 2.38 -11.81 53.40
N MET A 6 1.63 -12.64 52.70
CA MET A 6 1.92 -13.03 51.32
C MET A 6 1.42 -11.91 50.41
N VAL A 7 2.33 -11.09 49.88
CA VAL A 7 2.01 -10.09 48.85
C VAL A 7 2.01 -10.81 47.50
N ALA A 8 0.83 -11.04 46.93
CA ALA A 8 0.68 -11.49 45.56
C ALA A 8 0.82 -10.27 44.62
N PHE A 9 1.95 -10.18 43.94
CA PHE A 9 2.21 -9.17 42.92
C PHE A 9 1.56 -9.66 41.62
N ILE A 10 0.36 -9.16 41.29
CA ILE A 10 -0.27 -9.38 40.00
C ILE A 10 0.38 -8.40 39.02
N LEU A 11 1.33 -8.89 38.22
CA LEU A 11 1.86 -8.18 37.06
C LEU A 11 0.79 -8.24 35.95
N PHE A 12 0.01 -7.17 35.83
CA PHE A 12 -0.67 -6.88 34.57
C PHE A 12 0.40 -6.47 33.56
N PHE A 13 0.84 -7.43 32.73
CA PHE A 13 1.52 -7.11 31.48
C PHE A 13 0.45 -6.60 30.51
N SER A 14 0.26 -5.28 30.46
CA SER A 14 -0.31 -4.64 29.29
C SER A 14 0.71 -4.77 28.16
N SER A 15 0.43 -5.66 27.22
CA SER A 15 1.13 -5.73 25.94
C SER A 15 0.85 -4.44 25.18
N PHE A 16 1.69 -3.43 25.38
CA PHE A 16 1.79 -2.34 24.42
C PHE A 16 2.47 -2.91 23.17
N SER A 17 1.68 -3.26 22.17
CA SER A 17 2.18 -3.58 20.83
C SER A 17 2.79 -2.30 20.26
N VAL A 18 4.13 -2.20 20.32
CA VAL A 18 4.86 -1.16 19.60
C VAL A 18 4.97 -1.66 18.17
N HIS A 19 4.12 -1.16 17.28
CA HIS A 19 4.26 -1.37 15.85
C HIS A 19 5.59 -0.77 15.39
N SER A 20 6.55 -1.62 15.02
CA SER A 20 7.77 -1.20 14.34
C SER A 20 7.43 -0.78 12.91
N VAL A 21 8.11 0.24 12.41
CA VAL A 21 8.11 0.53 10.96
C VAL A 21 8.59 -0.73 10.25
N ALA A 22 7.87 -1.16 9.22
CA ALA A 22 8.35 -2.24 8.37
C ALA A 22 9.54 -1.71 7.56
N ASP A 23 10.76 -2.15 7.91
CA ASP A 23 11.96 -1.90 7.10
C ASP A 23 11.89 -2.66 5.75
N ASP A 24 11.03 -3.68 5.70
CA ASP A 24 10.68 -4.47 4.51
C ASP A 24 9.16 -4.47 4.33
N LEU A 25 8.67 -3.87 3.25
CA LEU A 25 7.25 -3.81 2.90
C LEU A 25 6.57 -5.18 2.86
N THR A 26 7.35 -6.22 2.55
CA THR A 26 6.86 -7.59 2.44
C THR A 26 6.45 -8.20 3.80
N GLU A 27 6.88 -7.59 4.92
CA GLU A 27 6.53 -7.99 6.28
C GLU A 27 5.31 -7.25 6.85
N PHE A 28 4.76 -6.27 6.14
CA PHE A 28 3.59 -5.53 6.61
C PHE A 28 2.32 -6.40 6.56
N ASP A 29 1.58 -6.45 7.66
CA ASP A 29 0.43 -7.36 7.83
C ASP A 29 -0.77 -7.05 6.92
N TYR A 30 -0.95 -5.79 6.51
CA TYR A 30 -2.13 -5.32 5.78
C TYR A 30 -1.77 -4.61 4.45
N PRO A 31 -0.98 -5.23 3.56
CA PRO A 31 -0.33 -4.55 2.42
C PRO A 31 -1.31 -3.87 1.46
N LEU A 32 -2.51 -4.43 1.33
CA LEU A 32 -3.53 -3.87 0.43
C LEU A 32 -4.07 -2.52 0.91
N LEU A 33 -3.99 -2.23 2.22
CA LEU A 33 -4.42 -0.97 2.82
C LEU A 33 -3.51 0.20 2.42
N LEU A 34 -2.24 -0.06 2.13
CA LEU A 34 -1.23 0.98 1.87
C LEU A 34 -1.54 1.84 0.66
N GLY A 35 -1.12 3.10 0.68
CA GLY A 35 -1.28 4.04 -0.43
C GLY A 35 -2.52 4.93 -0.32
N ASP A 36 -2.89 5.52 -1.45
CA ASP A 36 -3.90 6.58 -1.53
C ASP A 36 -5.30 6.04 -1.92
N TRP A 37 -6.28 6.38 -1.10
CA TRP A 37 -7.69 6.04 -1.27
C TRP A 37 -8.50 7.29 -1.51
N TYR A 38 -9.42 7.24 -2.48
CA TYR A 38 -10.20 8.40 -2.88
C TYR A 38 -11.70 8.11 -2.83
N TRP A 39 -12.43 9.00 -2.20
CA TRP A 39 -13.88 9.10 -2.28
C TRP A 39 -14.25 10.41 -2.96
N PHE A 40 -15.27 10.36 -3.80
CA PHE A 40 -15.82 11.53 -4.50
C PHE A 40 -17.32 11.59 -4.27
N SER A 41 -17.82 12.79 -4.02
CA SER A 41 -19.26 13.04 -4.00
C SER A 41 -19.88 12.70 -5.34
N THR A 42 -21.12 12.21 -5.32
CA THR A 42 -21.93 11.99 -6.53
C THR A 42 -22.63 13.26 -7.00
N SER A 43 -22.58 14.35 -6.22
CA SER A 43 -23.15 15.66 -6.51
C SER A 43 -22.10 16.76 -6.49
N ASP A 44 -22.29 17.77 -7.35
CA ASP A 44 -21.45 18.96 -7.42
C ASP A 44 -21.54 19.82 -6.15
N ASP A 45 -22.70 19.79 -5.47
CA ASP A 45 -22.93 20.49 -4.20
C ASP A 45 -22.21 19.83 -3.00
N GLY A 46 -21.56 18.67 -3.20
CA GLY A 46 -20.89 17.94 -2.13
C GLY A 46 -21.85 17.30 -1.11
N ILE A 47 -21.28 16.87 0.02
CA ILE A 47 -21.99 16.38 1.20
C ILE A 47 -21.72 17.34 2.36
N GLU A 48 -22.80 17.84 2.96
CA GLU A 48 -22.78 18.68 4.16
C GLU A 48 -22.37 17.87 5.40
N SER A 49 -21.39 18.37 6.14
CA SER A 49 -20.97 17.85 7.44
C SER A 49 -20.41 19.00 8.30
N GLU A 50 -20.87 19.11 9.54
CA GLU A 50 -20.42 20.12 10.51
C GLU A 50 -20.49 21.59 10.02
N GLY A 51 -21.41 21.90 9.11
CA GLY A 51 -21.61 23.24 8.56
C GLY A 51 -20.74 23.58 7.35
N GLU A 52 -20.00 22.60 6.83
CA GLU A 52 -19.18 22.69 5.63
C GLU A 52 -19.61 21.63 4.60
N SER A 53 -19.36 21.88 3.32
CA SER A 53 -19.70 20.95 2.23
C SER A 53 -18.45 20.38 1.57
N TYR A 54 -18.39 19.05 1.46
CA TYR A 54 -17.22 18.31 0.97
C TYR A 54 -17.49 17.59 -0.35
N ARG A 55 -16.59 17.74 -1.32
CA ARG A 55 -16.70 17.12 -2.66
C ARG A 55 -15.81 15.89 -2.85
N ALA A 56 -14.73 15.78 -2.07
CA ALA A 56 -13.85 14.63 -2.12
C ALA A 56 -13.14 14.39 -0.79
N MET A 57 -12.72 13.16 -0.56
CA MET A 57 -11.87 12.76 0.56
C MET A 57 -10.73 11.89 0.03
N ASN A 58 -9.51 12.15 0.53
CA ASN A 58 -8.35 11.29 0.33
C ASN A 58 -7.89 10.76 1.67
N ILE A 59 -7.59 9.46 1.74
CA ILE A 59 -6.97 8.83 2.90
C ILE A 59 -5.70 8.13 2.41
N LYS A 60 -4.54 8.50 2.94
CA LYS A 60 -3.27 7.84 2.67
C LYS A 60 -2.84 7.04 3.89
N PHE A 61 -2.57 5.75 3.70
CA PHE A 61 -1.98 4.87 4.71
C PHE A 61 -0.52 4.56 4.37
N LYS A 62 0.33 4.58 5.40
CA LYS A 62 1.74 4.21 5.30
C LYS A 62 2.07 3.00 6.18
N SER A 63 2.99 2.16 5.75
CA SER A 63 3.51 0.98 6.46
C SER A 63 4.14 1.33 7.82
N SER A 64 4.47 2.60 8.04
CA SER A 64 4.88 3.18 9.33
C SER A 64 3.72 3.40 10.32
N TYR A 65 2.52 2.90 10.03
CA TYR A 65 1.28 3.09 10.80
C TYR A 65 0.88 4.56 10.96
N ASN A 66 1.26 5.40 10.00
CA ASN A 66 0.84 6.80 9.92
C ASN A 66 -0.22 6.97 8.83
N PHE A 67 -1.17 7.86 9.06
CA PHE A 67 -2.16 8.23 8.06
C PHE A 67 -2.16 9.73 7.79
N VAL A 68 -2.69 10.09 6.61
CA VAL A 68 -3.10 11.46 6.28
C VAL A 68 -4.51 11.41 5.69
N ILE A 69 -5.45 12.18 6.25
CA ILE A 69 -6.79 12.38 5.72
C ILE A 69 -6.87 13.80 5.19
N ARG A 70 -7.37 13.97 3.97
CA ARG A 70 -7.64 15.27 3.36
C ARG A 70 -9.09 15.35 2.92
N LEU A 71 -9.77 16.41 3.32
CA LEU A 71 -11.12 16.71 2.86
C LEU A 71 -11.11 17.94 1.97
N LEU A 72 -11.58 17.76 0.75
CA LEU A 72 -11.70 18.82 -0.24
C LEU A 72 -13.10 19.43 -0.14
N ARG A 73 -13.17 20.68 0.26
CA ARG A 73 -14.43 21.44 0.32
C ARG A 73 -14.90 21.87 -1.06
N VAL A 74 -16.19 22.18 -1.18
CA VAL A 74 -16.79 22.69 -2.43
C VAL A 74 -16.16 24.02 -2.85
N ASP A 75 -15.80 24.88 -1.89
CA ASP A 75 -15.11 26.15 -2.15
C ASP A 75 -13.64 25.98 -2.61
N GLY A 76 -13.12 24.74 -2.59
CA GLY A 76 -11.77 24.39 -2.99
C GLY A 76 -10.72 24.42 -1.89
N SER A 77 -11.08 24.78 -0.66
CA SER A 77 -10.20 24.66 0.50
C SER A 77 -10.02 23.19 0.92
N VAL A 78 -8.92 22.92 1.63
CA VAL A 78 -8.55 21.57 2.06
C VAL A 78 -8.34 21.56 3.56
N ASP A 79 -9.06 20.69 4.24
CA ASP A 79 -8.76 20.32 5.62
C ASP A 79 -7.88 19.07 5.64
N GLU A 80 -6.90 19.04 6.54
CA GLU A 80 -5.96 17.93 6.67
C GLU A 80 -5.86 17.47 8.12
N TRP A 81 -5.87 16.15 8.32
CA TRP A 81 -5.60 15.49 9.59
C TRP A 81 -4.51 14.45 9.40
N THR A 82 -3.61 14.39 10.37
CA THR A 82 -2.52 13.43 10.40
C THR A 82 -2.47 12.75 11.75
N GLY A 83 -2.12 11.48 11.78
CA GLY A 83 -2.03 10.74 13.02
C GLY A 83 -1.49 9.34 12.81
N LYS A 84 -1.72 8.49 13.80
CA LYS A 84 -1.40 7.06 13.76
C LYS A 84 -2.66 6.23 13.61
N TYR A 85 -2.52 5.06 13.01
CA TYR A 85 -3.60 4.09 12.98
C TYR A 85 -3.17 2.75 13.56
N ASP A 86 -4.15 2.04 14.12
CA ASP A 86 -4.08 0.62 14.45
C ASP A 86 -5.16 -0.11 13.65
N VAL A 87 -4.91 -1.35 13.23
CA VAL A 87 -5.80 -2.07 12.32
C VAL A 87 -5.81 -3.56 12.60
N ASP A 88 -7.02 -4.13 12.58
CA ASP A 88 -7.26 -5.57 12.57
C ASP A 88 -7.98 -5.99 11.27
N GLU A 89 -8.49 -7.22 11.19
CA GLU A 89 -9.20 -7.73 10.01
C GLU A 89 -10.48 -6.96 9.64
N THR A 90 -11.06 -6.21 10.58
CA THR A 90 -12.40 -5.60 10.46
C THR A 90 -12.50 -4.17 10.95
N ASN A 91 -11.58 -3.71 11.81
CA ASN A 91 -11.60 -2.40 12.43
C ASN A 91 -10.32 -1.64 12.15
N ILE A 92 -10.46 -0.33 12.02
CA ILE A 92 -9.35 0.61 12.02
C ILE A 92 -9.58 1.68 13.07
N VAL A 93 -8.54 1.96 13.86
CA VAL A 93 -8.55 2.97 14.90
C VAL A 93 -7.64 4.11 14.48
N PHE A 94 -8.17 5.34 14.42
CA PHE A 94 -7.41 6.56 14.16
C PHE A 94 -7.13 7.32 15.45
N SER A 95 -5.87 7.68 15.67
CA SER A 95 -5.42 8.47 16.81
C SER A 95 -4.64 9.70 16.33
N SER A 96 -5.21 10.89 16.54
CA SER A 96 -4.59 12.20 16.24
C SER A 96 -4.32 12.99 17.52
N GLU A 97 -3.29 13.83 17.51
CA GLU A 97 -2.95 14.65 18.68
C GLU A 97 -4.10 15.60 19.06
N GLY A 98 -4.48 15.60 20.34
CA GLY A 98 -5.55 16.46 20.86
C GLY A 98 -6.97 16.03 20.47
N GLN A 99 -7.15 14.88 19.81
CA GLN A 99 -8.46 14.32 19.47
C GLN A 99 -8.70 12.99 20.21
N LEU A 100 -9.97 12.63 20.36
CA LEU A 100 -10.34 11.30 20.83
C LEU A 100 -10.07 10.27 19.73
N GLU A 101 -9.67 9.07 20.13
CA GLU A 101 -9.52 7.95 19.20
C GLU A 101 -10.85 7.62 18.54
N GLN A 102 -10.81 7.36 17.23
CA GLN A 102 -11.99 7.03 16.44
C GLN A 102 -11.86 5.60 15.93
N ASN A 103 -12.84 4.76 16.24
CA ASN A 103 -12.89 3.37 15.82
C ASN A 103 -13.95 3.20 14.74
N HIS A 104 -13.56 2.61 13.61
CA HIS A 104 -14.38 2.44 12.44
C HIS A 104 -14.35 1.00 11.93
N ASN A 105 -15.47 0.54 11.40
CA ASN A 105 -15.49 -0.72 10.68
C ASN A 105 -15.03 -0.48 9.25
N TYR A 106 -14.28 -1.44 8.70
CA TYR A 106 -13.88 -1.37 7.31
C TYR A 106 -14.02 -2.71 6.56
N MET A 107 -14.08 -2.60 5.24
CA MET A 107 -13.92 -3.73 4.32
C MET A 107 -12.91 -3.36 3.24
N LEU A 108 -12.06 -4.30 2.86
CA LEU A 108 -10.97 -4.05 1.93
C LEU A 108 -10.93 -5.10 0.81
N THR A 109 -10.72 -4.62 -0.42
CA THR A 109 -10.25 -5.40 -1.55
C THR A 109 -8.96 -4.75 -2.08
N TYR A 110 -8.34 -5.31 -3.12
CA TYR A 110 -7.13 -4.73 -3.72
C TYR A 110 -7.34 -3.32 -4.33
N ASN A 111 -8.58 -2.92 -4.62
CA ASN A 111 -8.89 -1.62 -5.23
C ASN A 111 -10.08 -0.87 -4.60
N GLN A 112 -10.75 -1.44 -3.58
CA GLN A 112 -11.84 -0.79 -2.86
C GLN A 112 -11.60 -0.85 -1.35
N PHE A 113 -11.85 0.28 -0.69
CA PHE A 113 -11.81 0.41 0.76
C PHE A 113 -13.15 1.01 1.19
N ILE A 114 -13.89 0.31 2.04
CA ILE A 114 -15.17 0.79 2.58
C ILE A 114 -14.93 1.11 4.04
N LEU A 115 -15.13 2.36 4.46
CA LEU A 115 -14.97 2.84 5.83
C LEU A 115 -16.32 3.37 6.32
N ASP A 116 -16.92 2.71 7.31
CA ASP A 116 -18.28 3.04 7.81
C ASP A 116 -19.33 3.25 6.70
N GLY A 117 -19.23 2.46 5.63
CA GLY A 117 -20.12 2.51 4.47
C GLY A 117 -19.72 3.51 3.37
N ALA A 118 -18.79 4.42 3.63
CA ALA A 118 -18.21 5.26 2.58
C ALA A 118 -17.24 4.45 1.72
N ARG A 119 -17.44 4.44 0.39
CA ARG A 119 -16.65 3.64 -0.55
C ARG A 119 -15.54 4.46 -1.21
N PHE A 120 -14.31 4.13 -0.87
CA PHE A 120 -13.10 4.67 -1.48
C PHE A 120 -12.57 3.73 -2.57
N THR A 121 -11.90 4.30 -3.55
CA THR A 121 -11.25 3.60 -4.66
C THR A 121 -9.77 3.97 -4.68
N LYS A 122 -8.92 2.97 -4.95
CA LYS A 122 -7.48 3.17 -5.15
C LYS A 122 -7.22 3.62 -6.57
N LEU A 123 -6.34 4.59 -6.77
CA LEU A 123 -5.98 5.09 -8.10
C LEU A 123 -4.51 4.78 -8.39
N ALA A 124 -4.24 4.12 -9.52
CA ALA A 124 -2.87 3.89 -9.98
C ALA A 124 -2.24 5.23 -10.42
N PRO A 125 -0.92 5.43 -10.19
CA PRO A 125 -0.21 6.59 -10.70
C PRO A 125 -0.36 6.75 -12.21
N GLU A 126 -0.41 7.99 -12.66
CA GLU A 126 -0.46 8.29 -14.09
C GLU A 126 0.77 7.67 -14.79
N ASN A 127 0.56 7.09 -15.96
CA ASN A 127 1.57 6.39 -16.76
C ASN A 127 2.15 5.10 -16.16
N LEU A 128 1.84 4.68 -14.94
CA LEU A 128 2.35 3.39 -14.45
C LEU A 128 1.66 2.20 -15.15
N PRO A 129 0.32 2.17 -15.29
CA PRO A 129 -0.35 1.10 -16.03
C PRO A 129 0.11 1.03 -17.49
N GLY A 130 0.21 -0.18 -18.02
CA GLY A 130 0.63 -0.45 -19.39
C GLY A 130 1.36 -1.78 -19.53
N GLU A 131 1.74 -2.05 -20.78
CA GLU A 131 2.60 -3.16 -21.14
C GLU A 131 4.04 -2.68 -21.17
N TRP A 132 4.90 -3.38 -20.43
CA TRP A 132 6.30 -3.05 -20.26
C TRP A 132 7.15 -4.24 -20.69
N ARG A 133 8.13 -3.99 -21.55
CA ARG A 133 9.09 -5.01 -22.01
C ARG A 133 10.51 -4.59 -21.68
N SER A 134 11.29 -5.50 -21.11
CA SER A 134 12.68 -5.25 -20.75
C SER A 134 13.52 -4.95 -22.00
N SER A 135 14.20 -3.80 -21.99
CA SER A 135 15.25 -3.45 -22.95
C SER A 135 16.64 -3.85 -22.45
N LYS A 136 16.81 -3.88 -21.12
CA LYS A 136 18.05 -4.25 -20.46
C LYS A 136 17.73 -4.88 -19.11
N ILE A 137 18.42 -5.96 -18.79
CA ILE A 137 18.39 -6.62 -17.47
C ILE A 137 19.84 -6.75 -17.00
N SER A 138 20.14 -6.36 -15.77
CA SER A 138 21.48 -6.44 -15.19
C SER A 138 21.44 -6.75 -13.70
N GLY A 139 22.49 -7.38 -13.17
CA GLY A 139 22.57 -7.72 -11.76
C GLY A 139 23.46 -8.92 -11.45
N ARG A 140 23.85 -9.07 -10.19
CA ARG A 140 24.79 -10.12 -9.74
C ARG A 140 24.16 -11.51 -9.72
N ASP A 141 22.87 -11.59 -9.40
CA ASP A 141 22.07 -12.83 -9.39
C ASP A 141 21.00 -12.82 -10.50
N VAL A 142 21.22 -12.07 -11.59
CA VAL A 142 20.44 -12.29 -12.82
C VAL A 142 20.83 -13.68 -13.28
N ALA A 143 20.08 -14.67 -12.79
CA ALA A 143 20.32 -16.09 -12.97
C ALA A 143 20.78 -16.28 -14.41
N GLU A 144 22.05 -16.66 -14.59
CA GLU A 144 22.73 -16.76 -15.88
C GLU A 144 21.79 -17.44 -16.87
N GLY A 145 21.05 -16.65 -17.67
CA GLY A 145 19.85 -17.21 -18.26
C GLY A 145 18.73 -16.25 -18.58
N ILE A 146 18.35 -15.27 -17.75
CA ILE A 146 17.18 -14.42 -18.08
C ILE A 146 17.47 -13.59 -19.33
N SER A 147 16.68 -13.78 -20.38
CA SER A 147 16.80 -13.06 -21.66
C SER A 147 15.79 -11.94 -21.79
N GLU A 148 14.62 -12.08 -21.17
CA GLU A 148 13.51 -11.15 -21.31
C GLU A 148 12.60 -11.17 -20.09
N LEU A 149 12.11 -9.98 -19.72
CA LEU A 149 11.07 -9.76 -18.73
C LEU A 149 10.00 -8.87 -19.37
N SER A 150 8.76 -9.33 -19.37
CA SER A 150 7.59 -8.53 -19.76
C SER A 150 6.64 -8.42 -18.56
N ILE A 151 6.08 -7.23 -18.32
CA ILE A 151 5.13 -6.96 -17.24
C ILE A 151 3.95 -6.15 -17.79
N SER A 152 2.74 -6.66 -17.58
CA SER A 152 1.49 -5.91 -17.74
C SER A 152 1.06 -5.40 -16.38
N LEU A 153 0.90 -4.08 -16.23
CA LEU A 153 0.33 -3.44 -15.04
C LEU A 153 -1.03 -2.86 -15.41
N ARG A 154 -2.09 -3.32 -14.76
CA ARG A 154 -3.44 -2.81 -15.01
C ARG A 154 -3.83 -1.72 -14.01
N PRO A 155 -4.66 -0.74 -14.42
CA PRO A 155 -5.08 0.36 -13.54
C PRO A 155 -5.89 -0.10 -12.32
N ASP A 156 -6.42 -1.33 -12.33
CA ASP A 156 -7.13 -1.95 -11.21
C ASP A 156 -6.21 -2.80 -10.31
N PHE A 157 -4.90 -2.56 -10.33
CA PHE A 157 -3.90 -3.19 -9.46
C PHE A 157 -3.67 -4.69 -9.69
N LEU A 158 -4.10 -5.21 -10.85
CA LEU A 158 -3.75 -6.54 -11.31
C LEU A 158 -2.46 -6.48 -12.14
N PHE A 159 -1.64 -7.52 -12.08
CA PHE A 159 -0.49 -7.66 -12.97
C PHE A 159 -0.35 -9.05 -13.57
N SER A 160 0.38 -9.12 -14.68
CA SER A 160 0.98 -10.34 -15.19
C SER A 160 2.42 -10.10 -15.59
N ALA A 161 3.33 -10.99 -15.19
CA ALA A 161 4.74 -10.95 -15.56
C ALA A 161 5.14 -12.24 -16.28
N GLU A 162 5.85 -12.13 -17.39
CA GLU A 162 6.47 -13.24 -18.09
C GLU A 162 7.99 -13.08 -18.05
N VAL A 163 8.69 -14.09 -17.55
CA VAL A 163 10.15 -14.19 -17.57
C VAL A 163 10.54 -15.30 -18.53
N SER A 164 11.41 -15.00 -19.48
CA SER A 164 12.02 -16.01 -20.35
C SER A 164 13.52 -16.10 -20.14
N ASN A 165 14.05 -17.30 -20.34
CA ASN A 165 15.49 -17.53 -20.32
C ASN A 165 16.06 -17.80 -21.72
N ASN A 166 17.39 -17.83 -21.84
CA ASN A 166 18.16 -18.10 -23.05
C ASN A 166 17.88 -19.48 -23.66
N GLU A 167 17.29 -20.41 -22.90
CA GLU A 167 16.87 -21.73 -23.37
C GLU A 167 15.43 -21.73 -23.93
N GLY A 168 14.74 -20.59 -23.89
CA GLY A 168 13.34 -20.43 -24.30
C GLY A 168 12.32 -20.93 -23.26
N LYS A 169 12.75 -21.28 -22.04
CA LYS A 169 11.82 -21.59 -20.95
C LYS A 169 11.16 -20.31 -20.47
N LYS A 170 9.85 -20.39 -20.23
CA LYS A 170 9.03 -19.28 -19.77
C LYS A 170 8.42 -19.59 -18.40
N LYS A 171 8.32 -18.57 -17.56
CA LYS A 171 7.58 -18.60 -16.32
C LYS A 171 6.64 -17.40 -16.28
N GLU A 172 5.38 -17.66 -15.97
CA GLU A 172 4.37 -16.62 -15.85
C GLU A 172 3.94 -16.46 -14.39
N HIS A 173 3.80 -15.22 -13.96
CA HIS A 173 3.27 -14.83 -12.66
C HIS A 173 2.08 -13.91 -12.87
N ARG A 174 1.01 -14.14 -12.11
CA ARG A 174 -0.17 -13.27 -12.09
C ARG A 174 -0.57 -13.01 -10.66
N GLY A 175 -1.08 -11.82 -10.42
CA GLY A 175 -1.53 -11.46 -9.08
C GLY A 175 -1.90 -10.00 -8.99
N ILE A 176 -1.63 -9.43 -7.82
CA ILE A 176 -1.93 -8.04 -7.49
C ILE A 176 -0.66 -7.29 -7.16
N TYR A 177 -0.64 -6.00 -7.42
CA TYR A 177 0.44 -5.13 -6.99
C TYR A 177 -0.06 -4.02 -6.07
N TYR A 178 0.79 -3.57 -5.17
CA TYR A 178 0.56 -2.36 -4.39
C TYR A 178 1.80 -1.48 -4.41
N LEU A 179 1.60 -0.22 -4.03
CA LEU A 179 2.61 0.82 -4.10
C LEU A 179 2.73 1.49 -2.74
N GLU A 180 3.95 1.79 -2.34
CA GLU A 180 4.22 2.75 -1.28
C GLU A 180 5.41 3.61 -1.71
N ASP A 181 5.20 4.92 -1.76
CA ASP A 181 6.21 5.90 -2.18
C ASP A 181 6.85 5.50 -3.54
N ASP A 182 8.13 5.12 -3.60
CA ASP A 182 8.82 4.66 -4.83
C ASP A 182 8.98 3.14 -4.93
N HIS A 183 8.26 2.37 -4.11
CA HIS A 183 8.25 0.92 -4.13
C HIS A 183 7.00 0.36 -4.81
N ILE A 184 7.20 -0.73 -5.56
CA ILE A 184 6.16 -1.59 -6.11
C ILE A 184 6.37 -3.01 -5.60
N VAL A 185 5.32 -3.57 -4.99
CA VAL A 185 5.35 -4.94 -4.52
C VAL A 185 4.36 -5.77 -5.32
N LEU A 186 4.86 -6.86 -5.92
CA LEU A 186 4.08 -7.82 -6.69
C LEU A 186 3.76 -9.04 -5.81
N ILE A 187 2.48 -9.31 -5.53
CA ILE A 187 2.02 -10.48 -4.77
C ILE A 187 1.39 -11.48 -5.74
N TYR A 188 1.89 -12.72 -5.74
CA TYR A 188 1.41 -13.79 -6.62
C TYR A 188 1.44 -15.14 -5.92
N GLU A 189 0.90 -16.17 -6.59
CA GLU A 189 0.93 -17.52 -6.04
C GLU A 189 2.37 -18.01 -5.83
N GLY A 190 2.72 -18.29 -4.57
CA GLY A 190 4.04 -18.79 -4.19
C GLY A 190 5.08 -17.73 -3.82
N GLY A 191 4.70 -16.45 -3.73
CA GLY A 191 5.60 -15.44 -3.17
C GLY A 191 5.21 -13.99 -3.43
N GLN A 192 6.10 -13.10 -3.03
CA GLN A 192 6.03 -11.68 -3.30
C GLN A 192 7.41 -11.15 -3.72
N GLN A 193 7.41 -10.06 -4.47
CA GLN A 193 8.61 -9.37 -4.93
C GLN A 193 8.47 -7.87 -4.70
N ASP A 194 9.33 -7.30 -3.86
CA ASP A 194 9.50 -5.85 -3.72
C ASP A 194 10.53 -5.33 -4.75
N SER A 195 10.31 -4.14 -5.28
CA SER A 195 11.23 -3.43 -6.16
C SER A 195 11.01 -1.93 -6.02
N GLN A 196 12.10 -1.17 -5.99
CA GLN A 196 12.02 0.27 -6.25
C GLN A 196 11.71 0.50 -7.73
N PHE A 197 10.88 1.49 -8.04
CA PHE A 197 10.56 1.86 -9.40
C PHE A 197 10.85 3.32 -9.70
N LEU A 198 11.35 3.57 -10.91
CA LEU A 198 11.48 4.90 -11.49
C LEU A 198 10.62 4.96 -12.76
N LEU A 199 9.69 5.90 -12.81
CA LEU A 199 8.76 6.06 -13.92
C LEU A 199 9.08 7.30 -14.76
N GLY A 200 9.29 7.10 -16.05
CA GLY A 200 9.22 8.11 -17.09
C GLY A 200 7.97 7.91 -17.96
N SER A 201 7.77 8.73 -18.99
CA SER A 201 6.60 8.61 -19.88
C SER A 201 6.52 7.22 -20.56
N ASP A 202 7.65 6.73 -21.09
CA ASP A 202 7.74 5.46 -21.82
C ASP A 202 8.80 4.51 -21.25
N THR A 203 9.31 4.81 -20.05
CA THR A 203 10.35 4.02 -19.40
C THR A 203 9.96 3.66 -17.98
N LEU A 204 10.10 2.39 -17.62
CA LEU A 204 9.95 1.90 -16.25
C LEU A 204 11.25 1.20 -15.87
N THR A 205 11.93 1.69 -14.83
CA THR A 205 13.08 0.99 -14.25
C THR A 205 12.64 0.32 -12.96
N LEU A 206 12.89 -0.98 -12.83
CA LEU A 206 12.66 -1.75 -11.61
C LEU A 206 14.00 -2.18 -11.01
N SER A 207 14.22 -1.86 -9.75
CA SER A 207 15.45 -2.17 -9.02
C SER A 207 15.14 -2.94 -7.74
N ASN A 208 15.67 -4.15 -7.63
CA ASN A 208 15.60 -4.96 -6.42
C ASN A 208 17.00 -5.06 -5.80
N THR A 209 17.18 -4.46 -4.63
CA THR A 209 18.45 -4.42 -3.91
C THR A 209 18.82 -5.76 -3.27
N GLN A 210 17.83 -6.56 -2.87
CA GLN A 210 17.99 -7.86 -2.22
C GLN A 210 18.65 -8.89 -3.16
N PHE A 211 18.24 -8.94 -4.43
CA PHE A 211 18.80 -9.79 -5.48
C PHE A 211 19.81 -9.05 -6.37
N GLY A 212 19.99 -7.74 -6.13
CA GLY A 212 20.86 -6.89 -6.92
C GLY A 212 20.51 -6.87 -8.40
N MET A 213 19.21 -6.90 -8.73
CA MET A 213 18.67 -6.91 -10.10
C MET A 213 18.14 -5.53 -10.47
N GLU A 214 18.41 -5.11 -11.70
CA GLU A 214 17.85 -3.92 -12.33
C GLU A 214 17.29 -4.30 -13.71
N ALA A 215 16.05 -3.92 -13.98
CA ALA A 215 15.41 -4.07 -15.29
C ALA A 215 14.97 -2.70 -15.80
N VAL A 216 15.50 -2.30 -16.95
CA VAL A 216 15.05 -1.10 -17.67
C VAL A 216 14.07 -1.53 -18.75
N MET A 217 12.83 -1.10 -18.61
CA MET A 217 11.71 -1.48 -19.46
C MET A 217 11.27 -0.32 -20.34
N GLN A 218 10.76 -0.66 -21.53
CA GLN A 218 10.14 0.26 -22.48
C GLN A 218 8.66 -0.07 -22.57
N ARG A 219 7.84 0.96 -22.76
CA ARG A 219 6.41 0.80 -23.04
C ARG A 219 6.21 0.20 -24.43
N GLU A 220 5.26 -0.73 -24.55
CA GLU A 220 4.78 -1.24 -25.85
C GLU A 220 3.64 -0.39 -26.45
#